data_AF-A0A7S0IH39-F1
#
_entry.id   AF-A0A7S0IH39-F1
#
_cell.length_a   1.000
_cell.length_b   1.000
_cell.length_c   1.000
_cell.angle_alpha   90.00
_cell.angle_beta   90.00
_cell.angle_gamma   90.00
#
_symmetry.space_group_name_H-M   'P 1'
#
loop_
_entity.id
_entity.type
_entity.pdbx_description
1 polymer ?
#
loop_
_entity_poly.entity_id
_entity_poly.type
_entity_poly.pdbx_seq_one_letter_code
_entity_poly.pdbx_strand_id
1 'polypeptide(L)'
;VLDFVQRHGLLPMCAAAEGGTRDDDDAPTNDADTRLARLARLDPRRFATMLVDASFLKAGGVPAEVTVRALTEAVRAADVRGTRECLHMYLRELFTRDPDAGERWHRAQPALYAEFHPEELLNFLERANGYDLADALAVCERRGLLKEQVYLLSRVGDAPRALDVIVGGLRDAKHAARFARDHLRRSEGDFDDPRELASYADELWNGVISRVVKVAGSSPALVGDLMDALGDVDGVDPRRGLAAVPVGAEG
;
A
#
# COMPACT_ATOMS: atom_id res chain seq x y z
N VAL A 1 -15.54 -21.58 19.71
CA VAL A 1 -15.82 -20.51 18.70
C VAL A 1 -17.22 -20.65 18.13
N LEU A 2 -17.57 -21.77 17.47
CA LEU A 2 -18.92 -22.08 16.97
C LEU A 2 -20.03 -21.84 18.00
N ASP A 3 -19.86 -22.35 19.21
CA ASP A 3 -20.81 -22.20 20.31
C ASP A 3 -21.01 -20.73 20.75
N PHE A 4 -19.95 -19.91 20.75
CA PHE A 4 -20.09 -18.46 21.02
C PHE A 4 -20.78 -17.74 19.86
N VAL A 5 -20.39 -18.04 18.62
CA VAL A 5 -20.97 -17.45 17.40
C VAL A 5 -22.46 -17.79 17.28
N GLN A 6 -22.86 -19.01 17.65
CA GLN A 6 -24.25 -19.44 17.70
C GLN A 6 -25.00 -18.87 18.91
N ARG A 7 -24.45 -18.94 20.13
CA ARG A 7 -25.11 -18.41 21.35
C ARG A 7 -25.37 -16.91 21.30
N HIS A 8 -24.48 -16.14 20.65
CA HIS A 8 -24.64 -14.71 20.52
C HIS A 8 -25.30 -14.28 19.20
N GLY A 9 -25.82 -15.23 18.40
CA GLY A 9 -26.55 -14.95 17.18
C GLY A 9 -25.72 -14.27 16.08
N LEU A 10 -24.40 -14.41 16.10
CA LEU A 10 -23.49 -13.75 15.15
C LEU A 10 -23.68 -14.27 13.71
N LEU A 11 -23.99 -15.56 13.56
CA LEU A 11 -24.32 -16.21 12.27
C LEU A 11 -25.58 -15.61 11.61
N PRO A 12 -26.76 -15.58 12.28
CA PRO A 12 -27.95 -14.90 11.76
C PRO A 12 -27.73 -13.41 11.48
N MET A 13 -26.89 -12.71 12.25
CA MET A 13 -26.65 -11.27 12.05
C MET A 13 -25.90 -10.98 10.75
N CYS A 14 -24.90 -11.78 10.39
CA CYS A 14 -24.25 -11.67 9.09
C CYS A 14 -25.24 -12.04 7.95
N ALA A 15 -26.07 -13.07 8.15
CA ALA A 15 -27.01 -13.56 7.13
C ALA A 15 -28.25 -12.67 6.91
N ALA A 16 -28.75 -11.98 7.96
CA ALA A 16 -29.92 -11.10 7.86
C ALA A 16 -29.70 -9.87 6.95
N ALA A 17 -28.43 -9.52 6.68
CA ALA A 17 -28.06 -8.51 5.69
C ALA A 17 -28.42 -8.89 4.23
N GLU A 18 -28.90 -10.12 3.96
CA GLU A 18 -29.30 -10.57 2.62
C GLU A 18 -30.69 -10.10 2.17
N GLY A 19 -31.54 -9.62 3.09
CA GLY A 19 -32.98 -9.48 2.84
C GLY A 19 -33.52 -8.10 2.42
N GLY A 20 -32.68 -7.07 2.29
CA GLY A 20 -33.15 -5.69 2.07
C GLY A 20 -33.02 -5.20 0.63
N THR A 21 -34.04 -5.40 -0.20
CA THR A 21 -34.24 -4.56 -1.40
C THR A 21 -34.58 -3.14 -0.94
N ARG A 22 -33.76 -2.19 -1.39
CA ARG A 22 -33.72 -0.81 -0.91
C ARG A 22 -34.66 0.05 -1.74
N ASP A 23 -35.81 0.41 -1.17
CA ASP A 23 -36.48 1.67 -1.49
C ASP A 23 -35.98 2.73 -0.51
N ASP A 24 -35.62 3.88 -1.06
CA ASP A 24 -35.13 5.05 -0.33
C ASP A 24 -36.25 5.69 0.50
N ASP A 25 -35.83 6.38 1.56
CA ASP A 25 -36.58 7.14 2.57
C ASP A 25 -37.22 6.33 3.73
N ASP A 26 -36.63 6.54 4.92
CA ASP A 26 -37.06 6.13 6.26
C ASP A 26 -37.02 4.63 6.63
N ALA A 27 -35.89 4.17 7.20
CA ALA A 27 -35.84 2.91 7.95
C ALA A 27 -34.85 2.96 9.14
N PRO A 28 -35.20 2.37 10.30
CA PRO A 28 -34.39 2.42 11.51
C PRO A 28 -33.09 1.65 11.26
N THR A 29 -31.95 2.23 11.65
CA THR A 29 -30.66 1.54 11.71
C THR A 29 -30.86 0.14 12.30
N ASN A 30 -30.67 -0.90 11.49
CA ASN A 30 -30.95 -2.29 11.84
C ASN A 30 -30.27 -2.61 13.18
N ASP A 31 -31.02 -3.17 14.13
CA ASP A 31 -30.52 -3.50 15.48
C ASP A 31 -29.30 -4.45 15.41
N ALA A 32 -29.22 -5.28 14.37
CA ALA A 32 -28.07 -6.13 14.07
C ALA A 32 -26.79 -5.32 13.78
N ASP A 33 -26.84 -4.31 12.92
CA ASP A 33 -25.69 -3.45 12.56
C ASP A 33 -25.20 -2.69 13.80
N THR A 34 -26.13 -2.24 14.62
CA THR A 34 -25.84 -1.53 15.88
C THR A 34 -25.15 -2.46 16.89
N ARG A 35 -25.50 -3.76 16.93
CA ARG A 35 -24.86 -4.76 17.79
C ARG A 35 -23.49 -5.19 17.29
N LEU A 36 -23.32 -5.43 15.98
CA LEU A 36 -22.02 -5.69 15.36
C LEU A 36 -21.07 -4.52 15.64
N ALA A 37 -21.55 -3.29 15.45
CA ALA A 37 -20.78 -2.10 15.78
C ALA A 37 -20.39 -2.02 17.26
N ARG A 38 -21.27 -2.43 18.19
CA ARG A 38 -20.95 -2.52 19.62
C ARG A 38 -19.86 -3.55 19.91
N LEU A 39 -19.94 -4.75 19.34
CA LEU A 39 -18.96 -5.81 19.56
C LEU A 39 -17.59 -5.45 18.97
N ALA A 40 -17.57 -4.91 17.74
CA ALA A 40 -16.36 -4.43 17.11
C ALA A 40 -15.66 -3.32 17.90
N ARG A 41 -16.41 -2.49 18.65
CA ARG A 41 -15.83 -1.47 19.54
C ARG A 41 -15.19 -2.03 20.80
N LEU A 42 -15.63 -3.19 21.29
CA LEU A 42 -15.12 -3.76 22.54
C LEU A 42 -13.75 -4.42 22.35
N ASP A 43 -13.62 -5.24 21.31
CA ASP A 43 -12.37 -5.94 20.98
C ASP A 43 -12.34 -6.27 19.47
N PRO A 44 -11.92 -5.32 18.62
CA PRO A 44 -11.93 -5.50 17.17
C PRO A 44 -11.11 -6.71 16.72
N ARG A 45 -9.95 -6.95 17.36
CA ARG A 45 -9.03 -8.02 17.00
C ARG A 45 -9.63 -9.38 17.31
N ARG A 46 -10.08 -9.60 18.56
CA ARG A 46 -10.67 -10.87 18.95
C ARG A 46 -11.94 -11.15 18.15
N PHE A 47 -12.74 -10.12 17.91
CA PHE A 47 -13.96 -10.28 17.13
C PHE A 47 -13.67 -10.67 15.68
N ALA A 48 -12.71 -10.01 15.03
CA ALA A 48 -12.25 -10.37 13.68
C ALA A 48 -11.75 -11.81 13.59
N THR A 49 -10.89 -12.26 14.52
CA THR A 49 -10.40 -13.65 14.54
C THR A 49 -11.54 -14.66 14.66
N MET A 50 -12.55 -14.36 15.49
CA MET A 50 -13.72 -15.23 15.63
C MET A 50 -14.56 -15.30 14.35
N LEU A 51 -14.67 -14.18 13.63
CA LEU A 51 -15.38 -14.11 12.36
C LEU A 51 -14.61 -14.87 11.26
N VAL A 52 -13.28 -14.74 11.20
CA VAL A 52 -12.46 -15.50 10.26
C VAL A 52 -12.54 -17.00 10.55
N ASP A 53 -12.42 -17.41 11.81
CA ASP A 53 -12.62 -18.80 12.22
C ASP A 53 -13.97 -19.34 11.76
N ALA A 54 -15.03 -18.54 11.88
CA ALA A 54 -16.36 -18.90 11.41
C ALA A 54 -16.44 -19.07 9.89
N SER A 55 -15.63 -18.33 9.12
CA SER A 55 -15.58 -18.47 7.65
C SER A 55 -14.93 -19.74 7.15
N PHE A 56 -14.06 -20.37 7.95
CA PHE A 56 -13.35 -21.60 7.57
C PHE A 56 -13.94 -22.90 8.19
N LEU A 57 -15.14 -22.83 8.77
CA LEU A 57 -15.82 -24.00 9.31
C LEU A 57 -16.35 -24.90 8.20
N LYS A 58 -16.05 -26.21 8.27
CA LYS A 58 -16.49 -27.22 7.29
C LYS A 58 -18.01 -27.36 7.15
N ALA A 59 -18.77 -27.05 8.20
CA ALA A 59 -20.24 -27.10 8.21
C ALA A 59 -20.80 -25.92 9.01
N GLY A 60 -21.74 -25.18 8.43
CA GLY A 60 -22.40 -24.05 9.08
C GLY A 60 -21.52 -22.82 9.31
N GLY A 61 -20.47 -22.63 8.51
CA GLY A 61 -19.65 -21.42 8.51
C GLY A 61 -20.35 -20.22 7.86
N VAL A 62 -19.84 -19.01 8.12
CA VAL A 62 -20.30 -17.77 7.46
C VAL A 62 -19.39 -17.47 6.26
N PRO A 63 -19.90 -17.47 5.02
CA PRO A 63 -19.08 -17.10 3.87
C PRO A 63 -18.43 -15.74 4.04
N ALA A 64 -17.19 -15.57 3.56
CA ALA A 64 -16.46 -14.31 3.74
C ALA A 64 -17.23 -13.10 3.18
N GLU A 65 -17.93 -13.30 2.07
CA GLU A 65 -18.78 -12.27 1.46
C GLU A 65 -19.86 -11.72 2.38
N VAL A 66 -20.52 -12.62 3.12
CA VAL A 66 -21.57 -12.26 4.06
C VAL A 66 -20.99 -11.46 5.23
N THR A 67 -19.84 -11.89 5.76
CA THR A 67 -19.14 -11.19 6.84
C THR A 67 -18.64 -9.82 6.43
N VAL A 68 -18.02 -9.69 5.25
CA VAL A 68 -17.49 -8.41 4.76
C VAL A 68 -18.62 -7.42 4.49
N ARG A 69 -19.74 -7.87 3.92
CA ARG A 69 -20.93 -7.01 3.75
C ARG A 69 -21.42 -6.48 5.10
N ALA A 70 -21.63 -7.36 6.08
CA ALA A 70 -22.14 -6.97 7.40
C ALA A 70 -21.19 -6.00 8.13
N LEU A 71 -19.87 -6.23 8.05
CA LEU A 71 -18.88 -5.30 8.61
C LEU A 71 -18.86 -3.96 7.87
N THR A 72 -19.04 -3.97 6.55
CA THR A 72 -19.12 -2.74 5.73
C THR A 72 -20.36 -1.93 6.08
N GLU A 73 -21.51 -2.58 6.28
CA GLU A 73 -22.75 -1.95 6.73
C GLU A 73 -22.62 -1.39 8.14
N ALA A 74 -21.99 -2.14 9.07
CA ALA A 74 -21.69 -1.64 10.40
C ALA A 74 -20.75 -0.42 10.38
N VAL A 75 -19.76 -0.40 9.49
CA VAL A 75 -18.92 0.78 9.25
C VAL A 75 -19.75 1.96 8.75
N ARG A 76 -20.68 1.76 7.81
CA ARG A 76 -21.55 2.85 7.30
C ARG A 76 -22.55 3.36 8.34
N ALA A 77 -23.08 2.47 9.19
CA ALA A 77 -24.10 2.82 10.17
C ALA A 77 -23.53 3.60 11.37
N ALA A 78 -22.31 3.29 11.79
CA ALA A 78 -21.71 3.89 12.98
C ALA A 78 -20.49 4.79 12.70
N ASP A 79 -19.76 4.54 11.61
CA ASP A 79 -18.47 5.15 11.23
C ASP A 79 -17.51 5.36 12.41
N VAL A 80 -17.36 4.31 13.23
CA VAL A 80 -16.45 4.33 14.39
C VAL A 80 -15.13 3.66 14.06
N ARG A 81 -14.04 4.14 14.67
CA ARG A 81 -12.69 3.55 14.54
C ARG A 81 -12.70 2.02 14.78
N GLY A 82 -13.45 1.56 15.78
CA GLY A 82 -13.54 0.13 16.12
C GLY A 82 -14.17 -0.75 15.04
N THR A 83 -15.19 -0.28 14.31
CA THR A 83 -15.80 -1.05 13.21
C THR A 83 -14.86 -1.13 12.02
N ARG A 84 -14.15 -0.04 11.71
CA ARG A 84 -13.14 0.00 10.65
C ARG A 84 -11.95 -0.88 10.97
N GLU A 85 -11.48 -0.85 12.22
CA GLU A 85 -10.40 -1.71 12.70
C GLU A 85 -10.82 -3.19 12.66
N CYS A 86 -12.06 -3.52 13.02
CA CYS A 86 -12.56 -4.89 12.91
C CYS A 86 -12.62 -5.38 11.45
N LEU A 87 -13.09 -4.53 10.52
CA LEU A 87 -13.07 -4.84 9.09
C LEU A 87 -11.64 -5.07 8.59
N HIS A 88 -10.70 -4.21 8.97
CA HIS A 88 -9.28 -4.36 8.66
C HIS A 88 -8.72 -5.67 9.17
N MET A 89 -8.88 -5.96 10.46
CA MET A 89 -8.37 -7.18 11.09
C MET A 89 -8.95 -8.44 10.43
N TYR A 90 -10.25 -8.41 10.09
CA TYR A 90 -10.90 -9.52 9.40
C TYR A 90 -10.29 -9.76 8.02
N LEU A 91 -10.20 -8.72 7.19
CA LEU A 91 -9.65 -8.82 5.82
C LEU A 91 -8.16 -9.22 5.82
N ARG A 92 -7.37 -8.67 6.75
CA ARG A 92 -5.96 -9.00 6.94
C ARG A 92 -5.76 -10.47 7.31
N GLU A 93 -6.56 -10.98 8.25
CA GLU A 93 -6.45 -12.37 8.68
C GLU A 93 -7.03 -13.34 7.62
N LEU A 94 -8.09 -12.94 6.91
CA LEU A 94 -8.59 -13.65 5.74
C LEU A 94 -7.50 -13.81 4.67
N PHE A 95 -6.84 -12.70 4.28
CA PHE A 95 -5.74 -12.70 3.30
C PHE A 95 -4.55 -13.58 3.73
N THR A 96 -4.29 -13.67 5.04
CA THR A 96 -3.23 -14.53 5.59
C THR A 96 -3.55 -16.02 5.43
N ARG A 97 -4.83 -16.40 5.59
CA ARG A 97 -5.27 -17.80 5.49
C ARG A 97 -5.54 -18.23 4.05
N ASP A 98 -6.15 -17.34 3.28
CA ASP A 98 -6.55 -17.56 1.89
C ASP A 98 -6.45 -16.21 1.14
N PRO A 99 -5.34 -15.99 0.38
CA PRO A 99 -5.14 -14.76 -0.37
C PRO A 99 -6.22 -14.49 -1.43
N ASP A 100 -6.87 -15.53 -1.95
CA ASP A 100 -7.83 -15.43 -3.04
C ASP A 100 -9.25 -15.18 -2.51
N ALA A 101 -9.56 -15.69 -1.31
CA ALA A 101 -10.85 -15.45 -0.65
C ALA A 101 -11.18 -13.95 -0.50
N GLY A 102 -10.15 -13.11 -0.40
CA GLY A 102 -10.26 -11.67 -0.18
C GLY A 102 -10.22 -10.79 -1.44
N GLU A 103 -10.02 -11.35 -2.63
CA GLU A 103 -9.54 -10.61 -3.81
C GLU A 103 -10.43 -9.42 -4.17
N ARG A 104 -11.76 -9.62 -4.18
CA ARG A 104 -12.74 -8.58 -4.52
C ARG A 104 -12.75 -7.39 -3.56
N TRP A 105 -12.16 -7.52 -2.38
CA TRP A 105 -12.06 -6.46 -1.37
C TRP A 105 -10.67 -5.82 -1.29
N HIS A 106 -9.70 -6.28 -2.10
CA HIS A 106 -8.35 -5.70 -2.11
C HIS A 106 -8.36 -4.19 -2.42
N ARG A 107 -9.35 -3.69 -3.18
CA ARG A 107 -9.48 -2.25 -3.47
C ARG A 107 -9.57 -1.37 -2.21
N ALA A 108 -10.25 -1.82 -1.15
CA ALA A 108 -10.43 -1.02 0.06
C ALA A 108 -9.28 -1.18 1.07
N GLN A 109 -8.47 -2.23 0.93
CA GLN A 109 -7.47 -2.61 1.93
C GLN A 109 -6.29 -1.63 2.06
N PRO A 110 -5.75 -0.97 1.01
CA PRO A 110 -4.66 -0.01 1.17
C PRO A 110 -4.98 1.10 2.18
N ALA A 111 -6.20 1.64 2.16
CA ALA A 111 -6.64 2.66 3.10
C ALA A 111 -6.73 2.14 4.54
N LEU A 112 -7.16 0.90 4.72
CA LEU A 112 -7.27 0.24 6.03
C LEU A 112 -5.89 -0.11 6.60
N TYR A 113 -5.00 -0.68 5.79
CA TYR A 113 -3.60 -0.92 6.17
C TYR A 113 -2.90 0.37 6.56
N ALA A 114 -2.98 1.41 5.72
CA ALA A 114 -2.39 2.71 6.02
C ALA A 114 -2.92 3.34 7.33
N GLU A 115 -4.12 2.94 7.79
CA GLU A 115 -4.71 3.40 9.04
C GLU A 115 -4.30 2.59 10.26
N PHE A 116 -4.31 1.27 10.15
CA PHE A 116 -4.22 0.39 11.32
C PHE A 116 -2.89 -0.37 11.40
N HIS A 117 -2.28 -0.72 10.27
CA HIS A 117 -1.03 -1.50 10.19
C HIS A 117 -0.16 -1.00 9.01
N PRO A 118 0.28 0.27 9.00
CA PRO A 118 1.04 0.83 7.89
C PRO A 118 2.35 0.07 7.63
N GLU A 119 2.95 -0.52 8.66
CA GLU A 119 4.16 -1.35 8.58
C GLU A 119 4.01 -2.63 7.75
N GLU A 120 2.77 -3.08 7.53
CA GLU A 120 2.47 -4.26 6.72
C GLU A 120 1.94 -3.90 5.32
N LEU A 121 1.70 -2.61 5.05
CA LEU A 121 1.08 -2.18 3.79
C LEU A 121 1.94 -2.58 2.58
N LEU A 122 3.25 -2.38 2.63
CA LEU A 122 4.12 -2.76 1.52
C LEU A 122 4.02 -4.25 1.17
N ASN A 123 4.03 -5.13 2.18
CA ASN A 123 3.88 -6.58 2.00
C ASN A 123 2.53 -6.93 1.37
N PHE A 124 1.45 -6.27 1.81
CA PHE A 124 0.16 -6.41 1.15
C PHE A 124 0.20 -5.97 -0.32
N LEU A 125 0.76 -4.78 -0.62
CA LEU A 125 0.84 -4.25 -1.97
C LEU A 125 1.69 -5.13 -2.91
N GLU A 126 2.73 -5.81 -2.39
CA GLU A 126 3.59 -6.75 -3.12
C GLU A 126 2.89 -8.06 -3.47
N ARG A 127 1.96 -8.52 -2.63
CA ARG A 127 1.34 -9.85 -2.76
C ARG A 127 -0.09 -9.82 -3.31
N ALA A 128 -0.82 -8.74 -3.07
CA ALA A 128 -2.21 -8.61 -3.49
C ALA A 128 -2.31 -8.15 -4.95
N ASN A 129 -3.35 -8.63 -5.64
CA ASN A 129 -3.78 -8.14 -6.95
C ASN A 129 -5.14 -7.44 -6.83
N GLY A 130 -5.53 -6.66 -7.84
CA GLY A 130 -6.90 -6.09 -7.92
C GLY A 130 -7.17 -4.85 -7.06
N TYR A 131 -6.17 -4.27 -6.39
CA TYR A 131 -6.29 -2.91 -5.86
C TYR A 131 -6.00 -1.86 -6.95
N ASP A 132 -6.56 -0.67 -6.79
CA ASP A 132 -6.32 0.45 -7.70
C ASP A 132 -5.01 1.16 -7.33
N LEU A 133 -4.08 1.25 -8.29
CA LEU A 133 -2.75 1.84 -8.08
C LEU A 133 -2.81 3.33 -7.73
N ALA A 134 -3.73 4.08 -8.35
CA ALA A 134 -3.85 5.52 -8.15
C ALA A 134 -4.49 5.84 -6.79
N ASP A 135 -5.55 5.13 -6.41
CA ASP A 135 -6.19 5.24 -5.10
C ASP A 135 -5.21 4.88 -3.98
N ALA A 136 -4.45 3.78 -4.15
CA ALA A 136 -3.43 3.35 -3.18
C ALA A 136 -2.29 4.37 -3.07
N LEU A 137 -1.83 4.93 -4.19
CA LEU A 137 -0.77 5.94 -4.19
C LEU A 137 -1.22 7.21 -3.46
N ALA A 138 -2.44 7.68 -3.74
CA ALA A 138 -3.00 8.86 -3.08
C ALA A 138 -3.15 8.66 -1.55
N VAL A 139 -3.48 7.44 -1.11
CA VAL A 139 -3.47 7.08 0.33
C VAL A 139 -2.05 7.20 0.90
N CYS A 140 -1.06 6.62 0.23
CA CYS A 140 0.33 6.61 0.70
C CYS A 140 0.94 8.02 0.71
N GLU A 141 0.62 8.86 -0.27
CA GLU A 141 1.02 10.27 -0.34
C GLU A 141 0.46 11.06 0.86
N ARG A 142 -0.86 10.96 1.12
CA ARG A 142 -1.50 11.65 2.26
C ARG A 142 -0.93 11.25 3.62
N ARG A 143 -0.38 10.04 3.75
CA ARG A 143 0.14 9.49 5.00
C ARG A 143 1.67 9.51 5.13
N GLY A 144 2.39 9.97 4.10
CA GLY A 144 3.86 9.97 4.12
C GLY A 144 4.48 8.57 4.09
N LEU A 145 3.81 7.59 3.48
CA LEU A 145 4.28 6.20 3.36
C LEU A 145 5.23 6.08 2.16
N LEU A 146 6.45 6.57 2.34
CA LEU A 146 7.40 6.80 1.24
C LEU A 146 7.85 5.52 0.53
N LYS A 147 8.03 4.40 1.25
CA LYS A 147 8.47 3.13 0.64
C LYS A 147 7.38 2.56 -0.27
N GLU A 148 6.14 2.64 0.19
CA GLU A 148 4.94 2.23 -0.51
C GLU A 148 4.67 3.11 -1.73
N GLN A 149 4.88 4.43 -1.62
CA GLN A 149 4.83 5.34 -2.76
C GLN A 149 5.82 4.94 -3.85
N VAL A 150 7.09 4.67 -3.49
CA VAL A 150 8.12 4.22 -4.45
C VAL A 150 7.69 2.94 -5.15
N TYR A 151 7.21 1.95 -4.39
CA TYR A 151 6.71 0.69 -4.95
C TYR A 151 5.56 0.93 -5.96
N LEU A 152 4.56 1.74 -5.60
CA LEU A 152 3.41 2.02 -6.46
C LEU A 152 3.78 2.81 -7.72
N LEU A 153 4.63 3.83 -7.60
CA LEU A 153 5.13 4.61 -8.74
C LEU A 153 5.93 3.74 -9.70
N SER A 154 6.71 2.80 -9.17
CA SER A 154 7.44 1.81 -9.96
C SER A 154 6.50 0.93 -10.79
N ARG A 155 5.37 0.49 -10.20
CA ARG A 155 4.37 -0.34 -10.89
C ARG A 155 3.62 0.41 -11.99
N VAL A 156 3.40 1.70 -11.81
CA VAL A 156 2.74 2.56 -12.81
C VAL A 156 3.72 2.98 -13.93
N GLY A 157 5.03 2.84 -13.71
CA GLY A 157 6.08 3.24 -14.65
C GLY A 157 6.53 4.70 -14.51
N ASP A 158 6.15 5.37 -13.41
CA ASP A 158 6.47 6.77 -13.14
C ASP A 158 7.83 6.89 -12.42
N ALA A 159 8.90 6.50 -13.11
CA ALA A 159 10.26 6.53 -12.60
C ALA A 159 10.72 7.93 -12.13
N PRO A 160 10.39 9.05 -12.84
CA PRO A 160 10.76 10.38 -12.39
C PRO A 160 10.21 10.73 -11.00
N ARG A 161 8.91 10.47 -10.74
CA ARG A 161 8.32 10.72 -9.42
C ARG A 161 8.83 9.74 -8.36
N ALA A 162 9.09 8.48 -8.73
CA ALA A 162 9.70 7.53 -7.79
C ALA A 162 11.08 8.03 -7.32
N LEU A 163 11.91 8.53 -8.23
CA LEU A 163 13.21 9.11 -7.92
C LEU A 163 13.08 10.37 -7.04
N ASP A 164 12.08 11.21 -7.28
CA ASP A 164 11.80 12.38 -6.42
C ASP A 164 11.46 11.96 -4.98
N VAL A 165 10.67 10.90 -4.80
CA VAL A 165 10.34 10.36 -3.47
C VAL A 165 11.57 9.73 -2.80
N ILE A 166 12.39 8.96 -3.53
CA ILE A 166 13.60 8.34 -2.98
C ILE A 166 14.61 9.41 -2.54
N VAL A 167 14.89 10.39 -3.40
CA VAL A 167 15.93 11.39 -3.12
C VAL A 167 15.42 12.45 -2.14
N GLY A 168 14.22 13.00 -2.39
CA GLY A 168 13.66 14.08 -1.58
C GLY A 168 13.08 13.61 -0.25
N GLY A 169 12.34 12.51 -0.27
CA GLY A 169 11.66 11.96 0.91
C GLY A 169 12.56 11.04 1.73
N LEU A 170 13.04 9.95 1.14
CA LEU A 170 13.86 8.96 1.84
C LEU A 170 15.30 9.45 2.08
N ARG A 171 15.77 10.44 1.31
CA ARG A 171 17.15 10.94 1.32
C ARG A 171 18.18 9.84 1.13
N ASP A 172 17.88 8.89 0.24
CA ASP A 172 18.70 7.70 0.01
C ASP A 172 19.26 7.67 -1.42
N ALA A 173 20.45 8.21 -1.60
CA ALA A 173 21.12 8.25 -2.90
C ALA A 173 21.51 6.86 -3.43
N LYS A 174 21.84 5.93 -2.53
CA LYS A 174 22.18 4.53 -2.89
C LYS A 174 20.96 3.80 -3.44
N HIS A 175 19.79 4.02 -2.82
CA HIS A 175 18.54 3.53 -3.36
C HIS A 175 18.20 4.17 -4.70
N ALA A 176 18.39 5.49 -4.86
CA ALA A 176 18.10 6.16 -6.14
C ALA A 176 18.94 5.57 -7.29
N ALA A 177 20.23 5.32 -7.06
CA ALA A 177 21.11 4.70 -8.04
C ALA A 177 20.68 3.26 -8.37
N ARG A 178 20.42 2.43 -7.35
CA ARG A 178 19.91 1.07 -7.56
C ARG A 178 18.60 1.08 -8.35
N PHE A 179 17.68 1.97 -8.00
CA PHE A 179 16.40 2.13 -8.68
C PHE A 179 16.57 2.47 -10.17
N ALA A 180 17.41 3.47 -10.48
CA ALA A 180 17.67 3.88 -11.85
C ALA A 180 18.33 2.77 -12.67
N ARG A 181 19.31 2.06 -12.11
CA ARG A 181 19.94 0.90 -12.76
C ARG A 181 18.92 -0.20 -13.07
N ASP A 182 18.11 -0.57 -12.08
CA ASP A 182 17.13 -1.64 -12.25
C ASP A 182 16.02 -1.22 -13.23
N HIS A 183 15.67 0.08 -13.28
CA HIS A 183 14.76 0.66 -14.29
C HIS A 183 15.35 0.58 -15.70
N LEU A 184 16.59 1.04 -15.89
CA LEU A 184 17.29 0.97 -17.17
C LEU A 184 17.31 -0.47 -17.70
N ARG A 185 17.72 -1.44 -16.87
CA ARG A 185 17.76 -2.86 -17.24
C ARG A 185 16.40 -3.41 -17.69
N ARG A 186 15.30 -2.96 -17.09
CA ARG A 186 13.95 -3.39 -17.51
C ARG A 186 13.54 -2.78 -18.85
N SER A 187 14.01 -1.58 -19.15
CA SER A 187 13.73 -0.85 -20.39
C SER A 187 14.68 -1.18 -21.55
N GLU A 188 15.78 -1.92 -21.32
CA GLU A 188 16.74 -2.29 -22.38
C GLU A 188 16.08 -2.96 -23.59
N GLY A 189 15.04 -3.77 -23.36
CA GLY A 189 14.30 -4.46 -24.41
C GLY A 189 13.40 -3.57 -25.27
N ASP A 190 13.20 -2.30 -24.88
CA ASP A 190 12.33 -1.35 -25.59
C ASP A 190 13.07 -0.61 -26.73
N PHE A 191 14.39 -0.77 -26.85
CA PHE A 191 15.24 -0.03 -27.80
C PHE A 191 15.91 -0.96 -28.82
N ASP A 192 15.69 -0.69 -30.11
CA ASP A 192 16.33 -1.43 -31.21
C ASP A 192 17.74 -0.89 -31.55
N ASP A 193 17.99 0.41 -31.35
CA ASP A 193 19.29 1.06 -31.59
C ASP A 193 20.07 1.24 -30.27
N PRO A 194 21.26 0.64 -30.12
CA PRO A 194 22.13 0.82 -28.94
C PRO A 194 22.46 2.29 -28.62
N ARG A 195 22.43 3.19 -29.61
CA ARG A 195 22.68 4.63 -29.41
C ARG A 195 21.53 5.33 -28.70
N GLU A 196 20.29 4.92 -28.97
CA GLU A 196 19.11 5.47 -28.29
C GLU A 196 19.08 5.02 -26.83
N LEU A 197 19.40 3.75 -26.57
CA LEU A 197 19.57 3.22 -25.22
C LEU A 197 20.65 3.97 -24.44
N ALA A 198 21.80 4.25 -25.07
CA ALA A 198 22.88 5.02 -24.45
C ALA A 198 22.44 6.46 -24.11
N SER A 199 21.71 7.13 -25.02
CA SER A 199 21.16 8.47 -24.77
C SER A 199 20.16 8.47 -23.61
N TYR A 200 19.26 7.49 -23.57
CA TYR A 200 18.29 7.33 -22.50
C TYR A 200 18.95 7.05 -21.14
N ALA A 201 19.96 6.17 -21.12
CA ALA A 201 20.75 5.92 -19.91
C ALA A 201 21.42 7.21 -19.41
N ASP A 202 22.00 8.01 -20.30
CA ASP A 202 22.63 9.27 -19.93
C ASP A 202 21.64 10.28 -19.35
N GLU A 203 20.45 10.41 -19.95
CA GLU A 203 19.37 11.26 -19.43
C GLU A 203 18.91 10.81 -18.04
N LEU A 204 18.72 9.51 -17.85
CA LEU A 204 18.32 8.93 -16.57
C LEU A 204 19.35 9.24 -15.47
N TRP A 205 20.63 8.96 -15.73
CA TRP A 205 21.70 9.20 -14.76
C TRP A 205 21.92 10.70 -14.47
N ASN A 206 21.86 11.55 -15.49
CA ASN A 206 21.85 13.00 -15.30
C ASN A 206 20.67 13.45 -14.43
N GLY A 207 19.49 12.85 -14.63
CA GLY A 207 18.30 13.09 -13.83
C GLY A 207 18.46 12.69 -12.37
N VAL A 208 19.12 11.55 -12.07
CA VAL A 208 19.43 11.12 -10.71
C VAL A 208 20.42 12.08 -10.04
N ILE A 209 21.53 12.37 -10.72
CA ILE A 209 22.58 13.26 -10.21
C ILE A 209 21.99 14.65 -9.91
N SER A 210 21.23 15.22 -10.84
CA SER A 210 20.62 16.54 -10.68
C SER A 210 19.69 16.59 -9.47
N ARG A 211 18.83 15.58 -9.28
CA ARG A 211 17.95 15.47 -8.10
C ARG A 211 18.74 15.41 -6.81
N VAL A 212 19.76 14.55 -6.75
CA VAL A 212 20.58 14.37 -5.55
C VAL A 212 21.32 15.64 -5.20
N VAL A 213 22.00 16.28 -6.16
CA VAL A 213 22.74 17.52 -5.91
C VAL A 213 21.79 18.63 -5.44
N LYS A 214 20.62 18.77 -6.07
CA LYS A 214 19.61 19.76 -5.68
C LYS A 214 19.12 19.56 -4.25
N VAL A 215 18.90 18.32 -3.82
CA VAL A 215 18.42 17.98 -2.46
C VAL A 215 19.55 17.96 -1.43
N ALA A 216 20.77 17.58 -1.83
CA ALA A 216 21.93 17.55 -0.97
C ALA A 216 22.27 18.95 -0.44
N GLY A 217 22.17 19.99 -1.28
CA GLY A 217 22.63 21.32 -0.93
C GLY A 217 24.10 21.25 -0.48
N SER A 218 24.38 21.60 0.78
CA SER A 218 25.71 21.48 1.39
C SER A 218 26.01 20.13 2.06
N SER A 219 25.11 19.14 1.98
CA SER A 219 25.29 17.81 2.61
C SER A 219 26.32 16.97 1.82
N PRO A 220 27.56 16.80 2.31
CA PRO A 220 28.59 16.08 1.58
C PRO A 220 28.33 14.57 1.59
N ALA A 221 27.63 14.07 2.61
CA ALA A 221 27.35 12.65 2.79
C ALA A 221 26.45 12.10 1.68
N LEU A 222 25.39 12.82 1.29
CA LEU A 222 24.45 12.36 0.27
C LEU A 222 25.11 12.29 -1.13
N VAL A 223 25.99 13.24 -1.43
CA VAL A 223 26.80 13.24 -2.66
C VAL A 223 27.83 12.12 -2.60
N GLY A 224 28.46 11.88 -1.44
CA GLY A 224 29.36 10.75 -1.20
C GLY A 224 28.68 9.40 -1.45
N ASP A 225 27.50 9.19 -0.85
CA ASP A 225 26.71 7.98 -1.03
C ASP A 225 26.31 7.75 -2.50
N LEU A 226 26.02 8.84 -3.24
CA LEU A 226 25.79 8.76 -4.67
C LEU A 226 27.06 8.33 -5.42
N MET A 227 28.21 8.94 -5.12
CA MET A 227 29.47 8.60 -5.80
C MET A 227 29.85 7.13 -5.58
N ASP A 228 29.73 6.63 -4.36
CA ASP A 228 29.93 5.22 -4.05
C ASP A 228 29.01 4.35 -4.94
N ALA A 229 27.73 4.70 -4.99
CA ALA A 229 26.75 3.93 -5.75
C ALA A 229 26.96 4.00 -7.27
N LEU A 230 27.39 5.14 -7.81
CA LEU A 230 27.72 5.28 -9.23
C LEU A 230 28.98 4.49 -9.60
N GLY A 231 29.94 4.37 -8.67
CA GLY A 231 31.13 3.56 -8.87
C GLY A 231 30.85 2.06 -9.03
N ASP A 232 29.72 1.59 -8.49
CA ASP A 232 29.25 0.20 -8.63
C ASP A 232 28.42 -0.02 -9.91
N VAL A 233 28.16 1.01 -10.72
CA VAL A 233 27.38 0.91 -11.96
C VAL A 233 28.31 0.93 -13.18
N ASP A 234 28.33 -0.17 -13.93
CA ASP A 234 29.11 -0.27 -15.15
C ASP A 234 28.75 0.83 -16.16
N GLY A 235 29.76 1.50 -16.70
CA GLY A 235 29.59 2.53 -17.72
C GLY A 235 29.20 3.92 -17.21
N VAL A 236 29.03 4.12 -15.90
CA VAL A 236 28.72 5.43 -15.31
C VAL A 236 29.94 5.99 -14.60
N ASP A 237 30.43 7.17 -15.02
CA ASP A 237 31.56 7.82 -14.35
C ASP A 237 31.10 8.46 -13.02
N PRO A 238 31.59 7.98 -11.85
CA PRO A 238 31.20 8.53 -10.55
C PRO A 238 31.59 10.00 -10.37
N ARG A 239 32.57 10.50 -11.14
CA ARG A 239 32.99 11.92 -11.10
C ARG A 239 31.92 12.87 -11.61
N ARG A 240 30.92 12.39 -12.37
CA ARG A 240 29.77 13.18 -12.83
C ARG A 240 29.01 13.79 -11.64
N GLY A 241 28.94 13.07 -10.52
CA GLY A 241 28.33 13.57 -9.29
C GLY A 241 29.03 14.83 -8.75
N LEU A 242 30.37 14.81 -8.70
CA LEU A 242 31.19 15.96 -8.26
C LEU A 242 31.07 17.15 -9.20
N ALA A 243 31.15 16.91 -10.51
CA ALA A 243 31.09 17.97 -11.51
C ALA A 243 29.74 18.72 -11.49
N ALA A 244 28.68 18.07 -11.04
CA ALA A 244 27.35 18.66 -10.93
C ALA A 244 27.15 19.48 -9.64
N VAL A 245 27.98 19.29 -8.60
CA VAL A 245 27.89 20.10 -7.38
C VAL A 245 28.27 21.54 -7.71
N PRO A 246 27.41 22.53 -7.43
CA PRO A 246 27.77 23.93 -7.64
C PRO A 246 29.01 24.25 -6.78
N VAL A 247 30.10 24.62 -7.45
CA VAL A 247 31.27 25.21 -6.79
C VAL A 247 30.76 26.48 -6.12
N GLY A 248 30.78 26.54 -4.79
CA GLY A 248 30.25 27.67 -4.06
C GLY A 248 30.81 28.99 -4.61
N ALA A 249 29.92 29.92 -4.94
CA ALA A 249 30.23 31.33 -4.72
C ALA A 249 30.45 31.45 -3.20
N GLU A 250 31.70 31.70 -2.84
CA GLU A 250 32.11 31.98 -1.47
C GLU A 250 31.23 33.09 -0.88
N GLY A 251 30.73 32.84 0.35
CA GLY A 251 30.28 33.89 1.26
C GLY A 251 31.36 34.11 2.31
#